data_AF-A0A9D6R7N9-F1
#
_entry.id   AF-A0A9D6R7N9-F1
#
_cell.length_a   1.000
_cell.length_b   1.000
_cell.length_c   1.000
_cell.angle_alpha   90.00
_cell.angle_beta   90.00
_cell.angle_gamma   90.00
#
_symmetry.space_group_name_H-M   'P 1'
#
loop_
_entity.id
_entity.type
_entity.pdbx_description
1 polymer ?
#
loop_
_entity_poly.entity_id
_entity_poly.type
_entity_poly.pdbx_seq_one_letter_code
_entity_poly.pdbx_strand_id
1 'polypeptide(L)' 'MKRVELYARVSTTDQTAENQLRTLHEHADRAGWTIVATYTDRL' A
#
# COMPACT_ATOMS: atom_id res chain seq x y z
N MET A 1 5.05 -10.14 15.88
CA MET A 1 4.33 -9.90 14.61
C MET A 1 3.75 -8.49 14.64
N LYS A 2 4.15 -7.60 13.74
CA LYS A 2 3.70 -6.19 13.71
C LYS A 2 2.44 -6.08 12.85
N ARG A 3 1.44 -5.32 13.31
CA ARG A 3 0.22 -5.01 12.55
C ARG A 3 0.38 -3.63 11.91
N VAL A 4 0.11 -3.52 10.62
CA VAL A 4 0.29 -2.29 9.84
C VAL A 4 -0.88 -2.04 8.91
N GLU A 5 -1.09 -0.77 8.58
CA GLU A 5 -2.03 -0.34 7.54
C GLU A 5 -1.22 0.22 6.37
N LEU A 6 -1.68 -0.05 5.15
CA LEU A 6 -1.09 0.51 3.95
C LEU A 6 -1.92 1.69 3.45
N TYR A 7 -1.25 2.74 3.00
CA TYR A 7 -1.88 3.88 2.35
C TYR A 7 -1.09 4.25 1.09
N ALA A 8 -1.80 4.45 -0.02
CA ALA A 8 -1.20 4.86 -1.28
C ALA A 8 -2.08 5.90 -1.99
N ARG A 9 -1.45 6.87 -2.64
CA ARG A 9 -2.15 7.95 -3.35
C ARG A 9 -1.38 8.33 -4.62
N VAL A 10 -2.11 8.91 -5.56
CA VAL A 10 -1.54 9.55 -6.75
C VAL A 10 -1.98 11.00 -6.80
N SER A 11 -1.15 11.85 -7.40
CA SER A 11 -1.40 13.30 -7.46
C SER A 11 -2.03 13.74 -8.78
N THR A 12 -2.25 12.82 -9.72
CA THR A 12 -2.92 13.07 -10.99
C THR A 12 -3.94 11.97 -11.30
N THR A 13 -4.90 12.27 -12.17
CA THR A 13 -6.01 11.37 -12.53
C THR A 13 -5.58 10.23 -13.45
N ASP A 14 -4.47 10.39 -14.16
CA ASP A 14 -3.97 9.44 -15.16
C ASP A 14 -3.06 8.36 -14.56
N GLN A 15 -2.87 8.37 -13.24
CA GLN A 15 -2.02 7.43 -12.52
C GLN A 15 -2.86 6.50 -11.65
N THR A 16 -2.33 5.32 -11.36
CA THR A 16 -2.90 4.38 -10.37
C THR A 16 -1.89 4.14 -9.25
N ALA A 17 -2.38 3.83 -8.06
CA ALA A 17 -1.54 3.52 -6.89
C ALA A 17 -1.05 2.06 -6.87
N GLU A 18 -1.35 1.26 -7.90
CA GLU A 18 -1.16 -0.20 -7.91
C GLU A 18 0.31 -0.61 -7.76
N ASN A 19 1.22 0.10 -8.42
CA ASN A 19 2.65 -0.17 -8.30
C ASN A 19 3.17 0.09 -6.88
N GLN A 20 2.71 1.17 -6.24
CA GLN A 20 3.04 1.50 -4.85
C GLN A 20 2.53 0.41 -3.91
N LEU A 21 1.26 0.01 -4.07
CA LEU A 21 0.65 -1.04 -3.27
C LEU A 21 1.39 -2.36 -3.40
N ARG A 22 1.76 -2.78 -4.61
CA ARG A 22 2.53 -4.00 -4.82
C ARG A 22 3.84 -4.00 -4.05
N THR A 23 4.63 -2.92 -4.15
CA THR A 23 5.89 -2.80 -3.43
C THR A 23 5.70 -2.78 -1.90
N LEU A 24 4.64 -2.15 -1.40
CA LEU A 24 4.32 -2.13 0.02
C LEU A 24 3.93 -3.53 0.54
N HIS A 25 3.15 -4.30 -0.23
CA HIS A 25 2.82 -5.68 0.12
C HIS A 25 4.07 -6.56 0.16
N GLU A 26 4.93 -6.49 -0.86
CA GLU A 26 6.21 -7.23 -0.91
C GLU A 26 7.11 -6.89 0.29
N HIS A 27 7.13 -5.62 0.71
CA HIS A 27 7.90 -5.19 1.89
C HIS A 27 7.32 -5.76 3.19
N ALA A 28 6.00 -5.66 3.38
CA ALA A 28 5.32 -6.18 4.57
C ALA A 28 5.49 -7.70 4.69
N ASP A 29 5.42 -8.42 3.58
CA ASP A 29 5.65 -9.87 3.52
C ASP A 29 7.09 -10.22 3.95
N ARG A 30 8.11 -9.59 3.34
CA ARG A 30 9.52 -9.78 3.74
C ARG A 30 9.80 -9.41 5.20
N ALA A 31 9.06 -8.44 5.73
CA ALA A 31 9.22 -7.98 7.11
C ALA A 31 8.41 -8.79 8.13
N GLY A 32 7.60 -9.76 7.69
CA GLY A 32 6.73 -10.56 8.56
C GLY A 32 5.65 -9.74 9.26
N TRP A 33 5.13 -8.72 8.57
CA TRP A 33 4.06 -7.86 9.09
C TRP A 33 2.68 -8.35 8.64
N THR A 34 1.69 -8.18 9.51
CA THR A 34 0.29 -8.40 9.16
C THR A 34 -0.32 -7.10 8.67
N ILE A 35 -0.69 -7.05 7.39
CA ILE A 35 -1.47 -5.94 6.83
C ILE A 35 -2.92 -6.10 7.30
N VAL A 36 -3.47 -5.08 7.95
CA VAL A 36 -4.82 -5.13 8.53
C VAL A 36 -5.83 -4.28 7.76
N ALA A 37 -5.35 -3.31 6.99
CA ALA A 37 -6.16 -2.50 6.09
C ALA A 37 -5.27 -1.90 4.99
N THR A 38 -5.90 -1.57 3.86
CA THR A 38 -5.28 -0.85 2.74
C THR A 38 -6.22 0.26 2.32
N TYR A 39 -5.69 1.48 2.26
CA TYR A 39 -6.42 2.67 1.87
C TYR A 39 -5.81 3.29 0.62
N THR A 40 -6.66 3.79 -0.28
CA THR A 40 -6.23 4.50 -1.47
C THR A 40 -7.02 5.78 -1.68
N ASP A 41 -6.31 6.83 -2.05
CA ASP A 41 -6.94 8.07 -2.52
C ASP A 41 -6.78 8.18 -4.04
N ARG A 42 -7.89 8.52 -4.70
CA ARG A 42 -7.95 8.83 -6.13
C ARG A 42 -8.52 10.24 -6.28
N LEU A 43 -7.81 11.08 -7.04
CA LEU A 43 -8.27 12.41 -7.46
C LEU A 43 -9.32 12.31 -8.56
#